data_AF-A0A7S0J5F4-F1
#
_entry.id   AF-A0A7S0J5F4-F1
#
_cell.length_a   1.000
_cell.length_b   1.000
_cell.length_c   1.000
_cell.angle_alpha   90.00
_cell.angle_beta   90.00
_cell.angle_gamma   90.00
#
_symmetry.space_group_name_H-M   'P 1'
#
loop_
_entity.id
_entity.type
_entity.pdbx_description
1 polymer ?
#
loop_
_entity_poly.entity_id
_entity_poly.type
_entity_poly.pdbx_seq_one_letter_code
_entity_poly.pdbx_strand_id
1 'polypeptide(L)'
;DAEGMVAKLEPLHRTLGRGPATLSEITFQQSYGRQLHKAHEQLLRYKASGDEAELHAAWDDYQNVYRRIAKQREKVVSLELSSISPRLLEARDLELAVPGTYSSGSPLVRIRSFSRTMTVITSKQRPRKIDMHGDDGGTYTFLLKGHEDL
;
A
#
# COMPACT_ATOMS: atom_id res chain seq x y z
N ASP A 1 -19.65 7.82 15.00
CA ASP A 1 -20.17 6.89 16.02
C ASP A 1 -19.35 5.58 15.96
N ALA A 2 -19.58 4.66 16.90
CA ALA A 2 -18.88 3.39 16.97
C ALA A 2 -19.16 2.49 15.74
N GLU A 3 -20.40 2.52 15.23
CA GLU A 3 -20.80 1.78 14.02
C GLU A 3 -20.02 2.23 12.78
N GLY A 4 -19.84 3.54 12.59
CA GLY A 4 -19.05 4.07 11.49
C GLY A 4 -17.58 3.65 11.56
N MET A 5 -17.00 3.61 12.77
CA MET A 5 -15.63 3.13 12.97
C MET A 5 -15.49 1.65 12.59
N VAL A 6 -16.39 0.82 13.11
CA VAL A 6 -16.48 -0.61 12.82
C VAL A 6 -16.56 -0.83 11.30
N ALA A 7 -17.49 -0.14 10.62
CA ALA A 7 -17.73 -0.30 9.20
C ALA A 7 -16.49 0.03 8.35
N LYS A 8 -15.63 0.94 8.82
CA LYS A 8 -14.36 1.27 8.15
C LYS A 8 -13.24 0.27 8.44
N LEU A 9 -13.18 -0.31 9.63
CA LEU A 9 -12.10 -1.21 10.05
C LEU A 9 -12.32 -2.67 9.61
N GLU A 10 -13.56 -3.13 9.56
CA GLU A 10 -13.90 -4.52 9.20
C GLU A 10 -13.31 -4.97 7.83
N PRO A 11 -13.39 -4.18 6.75
CA PRO A 11 -12.77 -4.57 5.47
C PRO A 11 -11.25 -4.64 5.54
N LEU A 12 -10.61 -3.85 6.41
CA LEU A 12 -9.17 -3.86 6.60
C LEU A 12 -8.73 -5.13 7.33
N HIS A 13 -9.48 -5.56 8.35
CA HIS A 13 -9.24 -6.85 9.02
C HIS A 13 -9.43 -8.04 8.09
N ARG A 14 -10.43 -8.00 7.21
CA ARG A 14 -10.57 -9.03 6.15
C ARG A 14 -9.37 -9.06 5.22
N THR A 15 -8.82 -7.90 4.86
CA THR A 15 -7.61 -7.82 4.04
C THR A 15 -6.42 -8.45 4.77
N LEU A 16 -6.21 -8.12 6.05
CA LEU A 16 -5.14 -8.71 6.87
C LEU A 16 -5.30 -10.22 7.03
N GLY A 17 -6.54 -10.72 7.13
CA GLY A 17 -6.84 -12.15 7.25
C GLY A 17 -6.49 -12.99 6.01
N ARG A 18 -6.30 -12.37 4.83
CA ARG A 18 -5.84 -13.08 3.62
C ARG A 18 -4.37 -13.52 3.71
N GLY A 19 -3.62 -12.96 4.65
CA GLY A 19 -2.19 -13.19 4.81
C GLY A 19 -1.34 -12.30 3.89
N PRO A 20 -0.02 -12.25 4.14
CA PRO A 20 0.88 -11.33 3.47
C PRO A 20 1.36 -11.92 2.14
N ALA A 21 1.33 -11.11 1.07
CA ALA A 21 1.79 -11.49 -0.26
C ALA A 21 3.21 -10.97 -0.59
N THR A 22 3.69 -9.96 0.15
CA THR A 22 4.97 -9.29 -0.09
C THR A 22 5.81 -9.22 1.18
N LEU A 23 7.13 -9.02 1.05
CA LEU A 23 8.02 -8.87 2.20
C LEU A 23 7.62 -7.69 3.11
N SER A 24 7.15 -6.61 2.50
CA SER A 24 6.60 -5.47 3.22
C SER A 24 5.37 -5.85 4.06
N GLU A 25 4.45 -6.65 3.50
CA GLU A 25 3.28 -7.15 4.21
C GLU A 25 3.64 -8.12 5.34
N ILE A 26 4.61 -9.01 5.11
CA ILE A 26 5.14 -9.91 6.16
C ILE A 26 5.66 -9.07 7.33
N THR A 27 6.48 -8.05 7.03
CA THR A 27 7.05 -7.15 8.05
C THR A 27 5.96 -6.38 8.80
N PHE A 28 4.93 -5.91 8.09
CA PHE A 28 3.78 -5.24 8.68
C PHE A 28 3.05 -6.16 9.66
N GLN A 29 2.74 -7.39 9.24
CA GLN A 29 2.02 -8.35 10.07
C GLN A 29 2.84 -8.78 11.30
N GLN A 30 4.15 -8.99 11.15
CA GLN A 30 5.04 -9.27 12.28
C GLN A 30 5.08 -8.10 13.28
N SER A 31 5.07 -6.86 12.80
CA SER A 31 5.21 -5.66 13.63
C SER A 31 3.92 -5.23 14.35
N TYR A 32 2.76 -5.45 13.72
CA TYR A 32 1.47 -4.89 14.14
C TYR A 32 0.33 -5.91 14.23
N GLY A 33 0.44 -7.06 13.59
CA GLY A 33 -0.66 -8.02 13.41
C GLY A 33 -1.26 -8.50 14.72
N ARG A 34 -0.43 -8.82 15.73
CA ARG A 34 -0.92 -9.25 17.05
C ARG A 34 -1.78 -8.19 17.73
N GLN A 35 -1.35 -6.93 17.69
CA GLN A 35 -2.08 -5.83 18.34
C GLN A 35 -3.37 -5.49 17.58
N LEU A 36 -3.32 -5.51 16.24
CA LEU A 36 -4.50 -5.34 15.40
C LEU A 36 -5.52 -6.45 15.61
N HIS A 37 -5.07 -7.70 15.77
CA HIS A 37 -5.95 -8.83 16.05
C HIS A 37 -6.63 -8.69 17.41
N LYS A 38 -5.87 -8.35 18.46
CA LYS A 38 -6.43 -8.07 19.80
C LYS A 38 -7.50 -6.96 19.74
N ALA A 39 -7.20 -5.84 19.08
CA ALA A 39 -8.14 -4.74 18.92
C ALA A 39 -9.41 -5.16 18.16
N HIS A 40 -9.29 -6.10 17.23
CA HIS A 40 -10.42 -6.66 16.50
C HIS A 40 -11.30 -7.53 17.40
N GLU A 41 -10.71 -8.41 18.21
CA GLU A 41 -11.46 -9.26 19.15
C GLU A 41 -12.26 -8.42 20.15
N GLN A 42 -11.66 -7.35 20.69
CA GLN A 42 -12.35 -6.41 21.59
C GLN A 42 -13.53 -5.72 20.89
N LEU A 43 -13.34 -5.30 19.64
CA LEU A 43 -14.42 -4.72 18.83
C LEU A 43 -15.58 -5.71 18.60
N LEU A 44 -15.27 -7.00 18.38
CA LEU A 44 -16.29 -8.04 18.24
C LEU A 44 -17.03 -8.32 19.56
N ARG A 45 -16.34 -8.26 20.70
CA ARG A 45 -16.97 -8.37 22.02
C ARG A 45 -17.91 -7.20 22.28
N TYR A 46 -17.47 -5.97 22.00
CA TYR A 46 -18.33 -4.78 22.06
C TYR A 46 -19.60 -4.95 21.22
N LYS A 47 -19.49 -5.45 19.98
CA LYS A 47 -20.67 -5.72 19.13
C LYS A 47 -21.66 -6.71 19.77
N ALA A 48 -21.16 -7.68 20.54
CA ALA A 48 -21.99 -8.71 21.16
C ALA A 48 -22.58 -8.27 22.51
N SER A 49 -21.82 -7.51 23.31
CA SER A 49 -22.21 -7.12 24.68
C SER A 49 -22.76 -5.70 24.81
N GLY A 50 -22.41 -4.80 23.90
CA GLY A 50 -22.62 -3.35 24.04
C GLY A 50 -21.71 -2.68 25.07
N ASP A 51 -20.72 -3.38 25.62
CA ASP A 51 -19.85 -2.86 26.68
C ASP A 51 -18.84 -1.82 26.17
N GLU A 52 -19.04 -0.56 26.54
CA GLU A 52 -18.18 0.54 26.12
C GLU A 52 -16.71 0.38 26.57
N ALA A 53 -16.43 -0.38 27.64
CA ALA A 53 -15.06 -0.65 28.06
C ALA A 53 -14.27 -1.41 26.99
N GLU A 54 -14.90 -2.37 26.30
CA GLU A 54 -14.30 -3.12 25.20
C GLU A 54 -14.03 -2.20 23.98
N LEU A 55 -14.94 -1.26 23.69
CA LEU A 55 -14.75 -0.28 22.63
C LEU A 55 -13.57 0.65 22.92
N HIS A 56 -13.47 1.18 24.14
CA HIS A 56 -12.37 2.03 24.56
C HIS A 56 -11.03 1.30 24.49
N ALA A 57 -10.97 0.06 24.97
CA ALA A 57 -9.76 -0.75 24.91
C ALA A 57 -9.31 -1.04 23.46
N ALA A 58 -10.25 -1.35 22.56
CA ALA A 58 -9.98 -1.53 21.14
C ALA A 58 -9.41 -0.24 20.52
N TRP A 59 -10.01 0.91 20.84
CA TRP A 59 -9.59 2.21 20.33
C TRP A 59 -8.16 2.56 20.74
N ASP A 60 -7.79 2.30 22.00
CA ASP A 60 -6.42 2.53 22.49
C ASP A 60 -5.40 1.68 21.73
N ASP A 61 -5.72 0.42 21.46
CA ASP A 61 -4.84 -0.45 20.67
C ASP A 61 -4.72 0.03 19.21
N TYR A 62 -5.82 0.46 18.57
CA TYR A 62 -5.75 1.06 17.23
C TYR A 62 -4.95 2.36 17.20
N GLN A 63 -5.15 3.26 18.18
CA GLN A 63 -4.40 4.51 18.33
C GLN A 63 -2.90 4.24 18.47
N ASN A 64 -2.52 3.25 19.26
CA ASN A 64 -1.12 2.87 19.45
C ASN A 64 -0.48 2.36 18.15
N VAL A 65 -1.17 1.49 17.41
CA VAL A 65 -0.71 1.03 16.09
C VAL A 65 -0.62 2.19 15.11
N TYR A 66 -1.64 3.06 15.07
CA TYR A 66 -1.66 4.24 14.20
C TYR A 66 -0.46 5.16 14.44
N ARG A 67 -0.16 5.52 15.69
CA ARG A 67 0.99 6.39 16.03
C ARG A 67 2.31 5.79 15.55
N ARG A 68 2.49 4.48 15.71
CA ARG A 68 3.69 3.76 15.25
C ARG A 68 3.79 3.77 13.72
N ILE A 69 2.70 3.49 13.01
CA ILE A 69 2.64 3.52 11.54
C ILE A 69 2.88 4.93 11.02
N ALA A 70 2.24 5.96 11.60
CA ALA A 70 2.39 7.35 11.20
C ALA A 70 3.86 7.79 11.27
N LYS A 71 4.54 7.51 12.39
CA LYS A 71 5.97 7.79 12.58
C LYS A 71 6.87 7.03 11.59
N GLN A 72 6.55 5.78 11.26
CA GLN A 72 7.29 5.04 10.24
C GLN A 72 7.08 5.64 8.86
N ARG A 73 5.83 5.99 8.51
CA ARG A 73 5.46 6.52 7.19
C ARG A 73 6.21 7.80 6.86
N GLU A 74 6.38 8.71 7.81
CA GLU A 74 7.11 9.98 7.62
C GLU A 74 8.55 9.78 7.11
N LYS A 75 9.21 8.69 7.50
CA LYS A 75 10.61 8.41 7.15
C LYS A 75 10.80 7.75 5.79
N VAL A 76 9.73 7.22 5.20
CA VAL A 76 9.82 6.45 3.95
C VAL A 76 9.98 7.39 2.76
N VAL A 77 11.19 7.59 2.27
CA VAL A 77 11.48 8.40 1.07
C VAL A 77 11.74 7.57 -0.17
N SER A 78 11.92 6.25 0.00
CA SER A 78 12.25 5.30 -1.06
C SER A 78 11.59 3.95 -0.79
N LEU A 79 11.21 3.24 -1.86
CA LEU A 79 10.59 1.91 -1.83
C LEU A 79 11.32 0.99 -2.81
N GLU A 80 11.72 -0.20 -2.34
CA GLU A 80 12.32 -1.24 -3.17
C GLU A 80 11.23 -2.18 -3.72
N LEU A 81 11.13 -2.31 -5.05
CA LEU A 81 10.15 -3.19 -5.70
C LEU A 81 10.30 -4.64 -5.27
N SER A 82 11.51 -5.10 -4.96
CA SER A 82 11.73 -6.45 -4.41
C SER A 82 10.95 -6.69 -3.12
N SER A 83 10.68 -5.64 -2.34
CA SER A 83 9.97 -5.72 -1.08
C SER A 83 8.46 -5.51 -1.21
N ILE A 84 8.03 -4.73 -2.22
CA ILE A 84 6.63 -4.29 -2.36
C ILE A 84 5.89 -4.86 -3.58
N SER A 85 6.60 -5.33 -4.61
CA SER A 85 6.03 -5.94 -5.81
C SER A 85 7.10 -6.71 -6.61
N PRO A 86 7.51 -7.91 -6.16
CA PRO A 86 8.48 -8.74 -6.88
C PRO A 86 8.05 -9.04 -8.32
N ARG A 87 6.75 -9.23 -8.56
CA ARG A 87 6.18 -9.47 -9.89
C ARG A 87 6.46 -8.31 -10.85
N LEU A 88 6.35 -7.07 -10.38
CA LEU A 88 6.65 -5.90 -11.20
C LEU A 88 8.15 -5.77 -11.45
N LEU A 89 8.97 -6.11 -10.45
CA LEU A 89 10.43 -6.15 -10.59
C LEU A 89 10.87 -7.21 -11.62
N GLU A 90 10.21 -8.35 -11.68
CA GLU A 90 10.51 -9.47 -12.59
C GLU A 90 9.94 -9.28 -14.00
N ALA A 91 8.94 -8.41 -14.17
CA ALA A 91 8.33 -8.14 -15.46
C ALA A 91 9.36 -7.57 -16.45
N ARG A 92 9.57 -8.28 -17.57
CA ARG A 92 10.51 -7.93 -18.63
C ARG A 92 9.87 -8.09 -19.99
N ASP A 93 10.27 -7.21 -20.91
CA ASP A 93 9.96 -7.28 -22.34
C ASP A 93 8.45 -7.51 -22.61
N LEU A 94 7.60 -6.71 -21.98
CA LEU A 94 6.14 -6.84 -22.10
C LEU A 94 5.68 -6.40 -23.49
N GLU A 95 4.59 -6.98 -23.99
CA GLU A 95 3.94 -6.54 -25.23
C GLU A 95 3.20 -5.20 -25.05
N LEU A 96 2.97 -4.78 -23.81
CA LEU A 96 2.28 -3.55 -23.48
C LEU A 96 3.14 -2.32 -23.83
N ALA A 97 2.49 -1.29 -24.37
CA ALA A 97 3.12 0.00 -24.62
C ALA A 97 3.49 0.71 -23.31
N VAL A 98 4.57 1.49 -23.32
CA VAL A 98 4.79 2.49 -22.29
C VAL A 98 3.59 3.46 -22.28
N PRO A 99 2.95 3.72 -21.14
CA PRO A 99 1.78 4.60 -21.10
C PRO A 99 2.08 6.00 -21.67
N GLY A 100 1.18 6.50 -22.53
CA GLY A 100 1.31 7.83 -23.14
C GLY A 100 2.25 7.92 -24.35
N THR A 101 2.88 6.81 -24.78
CA THR A 101 3.75 6.80 -25.98
C THR A 101 3.05 6.32 -27.25
N TYR A 102 1.85 5.75 -27.14
CA TYR A 102 1.09 5.29 -28.30
C TYR A 102 0.65 6.46 -29.18
N SER A 103 1.04 6.42 -30.46
CA SER A 103 0.61 7.36 -31.49
C SER A 103 0.39 6.62 -32.80
N SER A 104 -0.70 6.93 -33.50
CA SER A 104 -1.03 6.31 -34.79
C SER A 104 0.09 6.58 -35.81
N GLY A 105 0.61 5.53 -36.44
CA GLY A 105 1.67 5.63 -37.45
C GLY A 105 3.09 5.75 -36.92
N SER A 106 3.29 5.76 -35.59
CA SER A 106 4.62 5.68 -34.97
C SER A 106 4.92 4.26 -34.47
N PRO A 107 6.19 3.82 -34.45
CA PRO A 107 6.57 2.56 -33.82
C PRO A 107 6.13 2.51 -32.35
N LEU A 108 5.62 1.35 -31.91
CA LEU A 108 5.18 1.15 -30.54
C LEU A 108 6.40 1.05 -29.62
N VAL A 109 6.48 1.92 -28.60
CA VAL A 109 7.46 1.75 -27.52
C VAL A 109 6.87 0.86 -26.45
N ARG A 110 7.45 -0.33 -26.26
CA ARG A 110 6.98 -1.33 -25.31
C ARG A 110 7.72 -1.24 -23.98
N ILE A 111 7.08 -1.71 -22.92
CA ILE A 111 7.68 -1.75 -21.58
C ILE A 111 8.75 -2.84 -21.53
N ARG A 112 10.01 -2.44 -21.47
CA ARG A 112 11.13 -3.36 -21.28
C ARG A 112 11.29 -3.80 -19.84
N SER A 113 11.21 -2.86 -18.89
CA SER A 113 11.36 -3.15 -17.46
C SER A 113 10.95 -1.96 -16.59
N PHE A 114 10.92 -2.16 -15.27
CA PHE A 114 10.68 -1.13 -14.27
C PHE A 114 11.93 -0.92 -13.42
N SER A 115 12.17 0.32 -13.00
CA SER A 115 13.23 0.64 -12.03
C SER A 115 13.03 -0.11 -10.72
N ARG A 116 14.12 -0.61 -10.15
CA ARG A 116 14.11 -1.38 -8.89
C ARG A 116 13.58 -0.59 -7.70
N THR A 117 13.79 0.72 -7.73
CA THR A 117 13.50 1.64 -6.63
C THR A 117 12.50 2.70 -7.08
N MET A 118 11.57 3.04 -6.20
CA MET A 118 10.60 4.12 -6.39
C MET A 118 10.83 5.21 -5.34
N THR A 119 10.84 6.47 -5.77
CA THR A 119 11.00 7.60 -4.85
C THR A 119 9.64 8.07 -4.35
N VAL A 120 9.50 8.25 -3.05
CA VAL A 120 8.29 8.83 -2.44
C VAL A 120 8.50 10.33 -2.29
N ILE A 121 7.70 11.13 -2.98
CA ILE A 121 7.78 12.59 -2.88
C ILE A 121 7.20 13.02 -1.53
N THR A 122 7.93 13.84 -0.78
CA THR A 122 7.47 14.36 0.52
C THR A 122 6.45 15.47 0.30
N SER A 123 5.17 15.10 0.30
CA SER A 123 4.03 16.02 0.23
C SER A 123 2.85 15.44 1.03
N LYS A 124 1.71 16.13 1.10
CA LYS A 124 0.49 15.58 1.75
C LYS A 124 0.06 14.26 1.11
N GLN A 125 0.14 14.19 -0.22
CA GLN A 125 -0.39 13.09 -1.03
C GLN A 125 0.64 11.97 -1.27
N ARG A 126 1.93 12.29 -1.09
CA ARG A 126 3.05 11.35 -1.18
C ARG A 126 3.01 10.49 -2.45
N PRO A 127 2.91 11.11 -3.65
CA PRO A 127 2.94 10.35 -4.89
C PRO A 127 4.28 9.64 -5.04
N ARG A 128 4.26 8.47 -5.70
CA ARG A 128 5.46 7.68 -5.91
C ARG A 128 5.96 7.92 -7.33
N LYS A 129 7.19 8.38 -7.45
CA LYS A 129 7.89 8.46 -8.72
C LYS A 129 8.45 7.07 -9.07
N ILE A 130 8.07 6.54 -10.22
CA ILE A 130 8.59 5.30 -10.78
C ILE A 130 9.12 5.57 -12.18
N ASP A 131 10.28 4.99 -12.49
CA ASP A 131 10.83 5.02 -13.84
C ASP A 131 10.56 3.68 -14.53
N MET A 132 10.18 3.76 -15.80
CA MET A 132 9.88 2.64 -16.67
C MET A 132 10.80 2.72 -17.89
N HIS A 133 11.43 1.61 -18.27
CA HIS A 133 12.36 1.58 -19.39
C HIS A 133 11.66 1.04 -20.63
N GLY A 134 11.76 1.78 -21.74
CA GLY A 134 11.26 1.37 -23.05
C GLY A 134 12.20 0.40 -23.76
N ASP A 135 11.67 -0.34 -24.74
CA ASP A 135 12.49 -1.13 -25.67
C ASP A 135 13.24 -0.28 -26.71
N ASP A 136 12.86 1.00 -26.84
CA ASP A 136 13.57 2.03 -27.59
C ASP A 136 14.81 2.59 -26.88
N GLY A 137 15.08 2.14 -25.64
CA GLY A 137 16.17 2.62 -24.79
C GLY A 137 15.83 3.86 -23.96
N GLY A 138 14.62 4.41 -24.11
CA GLY A 138 14.13 5.54 -23.34
C GLY A 138 13.83 5.19 -21.88
N THR A 139 13.91 6.18 -21.00
CA THR A 139 13.42 6.10 -19.62
C THR A 139 12.26 7.07 -19.43
N TYR A 140 11.15 6.53 -18.95
CA TYR A 140 9.87 7.22 -18.82
C TYR A 140 9.49 7.30 -17.35
N THR A 141 9.42 8.51 -16.83
CA THR A 141 9.10 8.76 -15.42
C THR A 141 7.61 8.99 -15.24
N PHE A 142 7.00 8.26 -14.31
CA PHE A 142 5.58 8.39 -13.96
C PHE A 142 5.41 8.73 -12.47
N LEU A 143 4.27 9.37 -12.16
CA LEU A 143 3.81 9.59 -10.79
C LEU A 143 2.61 8.68 -10.51
N LEU A 144 2.78 7.75 -9.58
CA LEU A 144 1.70 6.93 -9.05
C LEU A 144 1.02 7.68 -7.90
N LYS A 145 -0.23 8.09 -8.15
CA LYS A 145 -1.12 8.75 -7.21
C LYS A 145 -2.15 7.72 -6.74
N GLY A 146 -2.32 7.58 -5.42
CA GLY A 146 -3.13 6.50 -4.84
C GLY A 146 -4.57 6.89 -4.45
N HIS A 147 -4.79 8.14 -4.05
CA HIS A 147 -6.07 8.63 -3.52
C HIS A 147 -6.52 9.95 -4.17
N GLU A 148 -6.09 10.18 -5.41
CA GLU A 148 -6.57 11.32 -6.22
C GLU A 148 -7.37 10.74 -7.38
N ASP A 149 -8.55 11.31 -7.64
CA ASP A 149 -9.20 11.14 -8.94
C ASP A 149 -8.27 11.75 -10.01
N LEU A 150 -7.98 10.96 -11.05
CA LEU A 150 -7.08 11.32 -12.16
C LEU A 150 -7.86 11.87 -13.35
#